data_AF-X1DJZ6-F1
#
_entry.id   AF-X1DJZ6-F1
#
_cell.length_a   1.000
_cell.length_b   1.000
_cell.length_c   1.000
_cell.angle_alpha   90.00
_cell.angle_beta   90.00
_cell.angle_gamma   90.00
#
_symmetry.space_group_name_H-M   'P 1'
#
loop_
_entity.id
_entity.type
_entity.pdbx_description
1 polymer ?
#
loop_
_entity_poly.entity_id
_entity_poly.type
_entity_poly.pdbx_seq_one_letter_code
_entity_poly.pdbx_strand_id
1 'polypeptide(L)'
;MFSGIIEEIGIVKKVRLSPEKSFIRIFCKKIYEDLKLGDSLSVDGVCLTISEIGHGLFGVDILPETYEKTTLKYLKVGRKVNLERSITLGTLLGGHIVLGHVD
;
A
#
# COMPACT_ATOMS: atom_id res chain seq x y z
N MET A 1 -1.75 0.65 11.85
CA MET A 1 -0.74 -0.29 12.39
C MET A 1 -0.85 -1.60 11.63
N PHE A 2 0.25 -2.34 11.55
CA PHE A 2 0.38 -3.58 10.78
C PHE A 2 1.09 -4.64 11.62
N SER A 3 1.08 -5.89 11.15
CA SER A 3 1.70 -7.05 11.80
C SER A 3 3.05 -7.46 11.20
N GLY A 4 3.40 -6.91 10.02
CA GLY A 4 4.56 -7.32 9.23
C GLY A 4 4.36 -8.63 8.47
N ILE A 5 3.13 -9.15 8.40
CA ILE A 5 2.80 -10.40 7.71
C ILE A 5 2.12 -10.07 6.38
N ILE A 6 2.82 -10.34 5.28
CA ILE A 6 2.32 -10.05 3.94
C ILE A 6 1.13 -10.96 3.60
N GLU A 7 0.01 -10.36 3.25
CA GLU A 7 -1.23 -11.08 2.95
C GLU A 7 -1.36 -11.44 1.47
N GLU A 8 -0.80 -10.59 0.59
CA GLU A 8 -0.89 -10.72 -0.86
C GLU A 8 0.29 -10.03 -1.59
N ILE A 9 0.65 -10.54 -2.76
CA ILE A 9 1.52 -9.85 -3.71
C ILE A 9 0.68 -9.14 -4.77
N GLY A 10 0.68 -7.80 -4.72
CA GLY A 10 0.01 -6.95 -5.71
C GLY A 10 0.86 -6.72 -6.95
N ILE A 11 0.23 -6.19 -8.01
CA ILE A 11 0.90 -5.79 -9.25
C ILE A 11 0.61 -4.33 -9.55
N VAL A 12 1.66 -3.50 -9.67
CA VAL A 12 1.51 -2.10 -10.05
C VAL A 12 1.00 -2.01 -11.50
N LYS A 13 -0.14 -1.35 -11.71
CA LYS A 13 -0.77 -1.18 -13.03
C LYS A 13 -0.69 0.23 -13.58
N LYS A 14 -0.52 1.23 -12.71
CA LYS A 14 -0.35 2.63 -13.10
C LYS A 14 0.61 3.33 -12.16
N VAL A 15 1.44 4.19 -12.72
CA VAL A 15 2.43 4.99 -11.99
C VAL A 15 2.43 6.40 -12.57
N ARG A 16 2.29 7.40 -11.70
CA ARG A 16 2.54 8.82 -11.98
C ARG A 16 3.40 9.31 -10.83
N LEU A 17 4.70 9.50 -11.06
CA LEU A 17 5.64 9.84 -10.00
C LEU A 17 6.26 11.20 -10.28
N SER A 18 6.14 12.09 -9.30
CA SER A 18 6.90 13.33 -9.21
C SER A 18 7.12 13.68 -7.73
N PRO A 19 8.13 14.52 -7.42
CA PRO A 19 8.36 14.97 -6.04
C PRO A 19 7.17 15.69 -5.41
N GLU A 20 6.33 16.37 -6.20
CA GLU A 20 5.20 17.15 -5.69
C GLU A 20 3.89 16.35 -5.62
N LYS A 21 3.64 15.48 -6.60
CA LYS A 21 2.40 14.71 -6.70
C LYS A 21 2.66 13.35 -7.30
N SER A 22 2.56 12.33 -6.47
CA SER A 22 2.72 10.95 -6.87
C SER A 22 1.43 10.16 -6.67
N PHE A 23 1.14 9.25 -7.60
CA PHE A 23 -0.03 8.39 -7.58
C PHE A 23 0.28 7.04 -8.22
N ILE A 24 -0.19 5.96 -7.60
CA ILE A 24 -0.06 4.60 -8.13
C ILE A 24 -1.41 3.88 -8.08
N ARG A 25 -1.64 2.95 -9.01
CA ARG A 25 -2.71 1.95 -8.92
C ARG A 25 -2.12 0.56 -8.90
N ILE A 26 -2.64 -0.27 -8.00
CA ILE A 26 -2.17 -1.63 -7.76
C ILE A 26 -3.36 -2.58 -7.93
N PHE A 27 -3.14 -3.65 -8.68
CA PHE A 27 -4.05 -4.78 -8.77
C PHE A 27 -3.84 -5.73 -7.59
N CYS A 28 -4.93 -6.19 -6.99
CA CYS A 28 -4.96 -7.25 -5.99
C CYS A 28 -6.25 -8.06 -6.15
N LYS A 29 -6.26 -9.28 -5.64
CA LYS A 29 -7.36 -10.23 -5.74
C LYS A 29 -7.85 -10.67 -4.36
N LYS A 30 -6.94 -11.13 -3.50
CA LYS A 30 -7.29 -11.75 -2.22
C LYS A 30 -7.85 -10.74 -1.23
N ILE A 31 -7.20 -9.59 -1.09
CA ILE A 31 -7.62 -8.59 -0.10
C ILE A 31 -8.65 -7.60 -0.64
N TYR A 32 -8.93 -7.63 -1.95
CA TYR A 32 -9.64 -6.58 -2.67
C TYR A 32 -11.08 -6.36 -2.18
N GLU A 33 -11.81 -7.43 -1.89
CA GLU A 33 -13.23 -7.36 -1.51
C GLU A 33 -13.47 -6.62 -0.19
N ASP A 34 -12.48 -6.61 0.69
CA ASP A 34 -12.56 -5.97 2.00
C ASP A 34 -12.07 -4.52 2.00
N LEU A 35 -11.49 -4.02 0.90
CA LEU A 35 -10.93 -2.68 0.84
C LEU A 35 -12.03 -1.60 0.78
N LYS A 36 -11.81 -0.51 1.52
CA LYS A 36 -12.67 0.68 1.50
C LYS A 36 -11.84 1.94 1.25
N LEU A 37 -12.49 2.96 0.70
CA LEU A 37 -11.88 4.29 0.59
C LEU A 37 -11.54 4.80 2.00
N GLY A 38 -10.33 5.33 2.15
CA GLY A 38 -9.82 5.80 3.44
C GLY A 38 -9.12 4.73 4.29
N ASP A 39 -9.16 3.45 3.90
CA ASP A 39 -8.42 2.41 4.63
C ASP A 39 -6.91 2.63 4.53
N SER A 40 -6.20 2.23 5.60
CA SER A 40 -4.74 2.15 5.62
C SER A 40 -4.27 0.79 5.13
N LEU A 41 -3.46 0.79 4.08
CA LEU A 41 -2.85 -0.41 3.49
C LEU A 41 -1.34 -0.21 3.41
N SER A 42 -0.59 -1.22 3.85
CA SER A 42 0.87 -1.25 3.71
C SER A 42 1.24 -1.74 2.30
N VAL A 43 2.04 -0.95 1.59
CA VAL A 43 2.62 -1.29 0.28
C VAL A 43 4.14 -1.31 0.41
N ASP A 44 4.75 -2.49 0.28
CA ASP A 44 6.19 -2.69 0.56
C ASP A 44 6.63 -2.12 1.93
N GLY A 45 5.75 -2.20 2.94
CA GLY A 45 6.01 -1.70 4.30
C GLY A 45 5.63 -0.24 4.53
N VAL A 46 5.21 0.49 3.50
CA VAL A 46 4.81 1.90 3.61
C VAL A 46 3.30 2.00 3.84
N CYS A 47 2.87 2.64 4.92
CA CYS A 47 1.47 2.92 5.19
C CYS A 47 0.92 3.96 4.19
N LEU A 48 -0.06 3.58 3.39
CA LEU A 48 -0.73 4.46 2.44
C LEU A 48 -2.25 4.41 2.62
N THR A 49 -2.92 5.53 2.33
CA THR A 49 -4.37 5.65 2.41
C THR A 49 -4.99 5.43 1.04
N ILE A 50 -5.98 4.54 0.96
CA ILE A 50 -6.69 4.25 -0.30
C ILE A 50 -7.53 5.45 -0.73
N SER A 51 -7.25 6.00 -1.91
CA SER A 51 -7.96 7.14 -2.50
C SER A 51 -8.84 6.77 -3.72
N GLU A 52 -8.61 5.62 -4.35
CA GLU A 52 -9.46 5.08 -5.42
C GLU A 52 -9.69 3.58 -5.27
N ILE A 53 -10.87 3.06 -5.63
CA ILE A 53 -11.16 1.63 -5.73
C ILE A 53 -11.99 1.36 -7.00
N GLY A 54 -11.65 0.30 -7.73
CA GLY A 54 -12.47 -0.19 -8.84
C GLY A 54 -11.75 -1.22 -9.72
N HIS A 55 -12.52 -2.17 -10.27
CA HIS A 55 -12.08 -3.19 -11.23
C HIS A 55 -10.95 -4.12 -10.73
N GLY A 56 -10.90 -4.44 -9.43
CA GLY A 56 -9.81 -5.24 -8.85
C GLY A 56 -8.53 -4.43 -8.61
N LEU A 57 -8.61 -3.10 -8.69
CA LEU A 57 -7.50 -2.20 -8.38
C LEU A 57 -7.89 -1.22 -7.28
N PHE A 58 -6.91 -0.88 -6.46
CA PHE A 58 -6.97 0.31 -5.61
C PHE A 58 -5.90 1.32 -6.05
N GLY A 59 -6.14 2.59 -5.73
CA GLY A 59 -5.22 3.70 -5.96
C GLY A 59 -4.87 4.40 -4.67
N VAL A 60 -3.66 4.96 -4.62
CA VAL A 60 -3.14 5.72 -3.49
C VAL A 60 -2.36 6.93 -4.01
N ASP A 61 -2.54 8.06 -3.34
CA ASP A 61 -1.68 9.23 -3.49
C ASP A 61 -0.49 9.11 -2.55
N ILE A 62 0.69 9.52 -3.02
CA ILE A 62 1.94 9.47 -2.26
C ILE A 62 2.38 10.90 -2.01
N LEU A 63 2.51 11.25 -0.73
CA LEU A 63 2.96 12.57 -0.30
C LEU A 63 4.46 12.76 -0.57
N PRO A 64 4.94 14.01 -0.75
CA PRO A 64 6.35 14.31 -1.04
C PRO A 64 7.35 13.65 -0.08
N GLU A 65 7.10 13.71 1.23
CA GLU A 65 7.95 13.09 2.25
C GLU A 65 8.07 11.57 2.03
N THR A 66 6.94 10.90 1.80
CA THR A 66 6.88 9.46 1.53
C THR A 66 7.56 9.11 0.20
N TYR A 67 7.39 9.94 -0.82
CA TYR A 67 8.07 9.79 -2.10
C TYR A 67 9.60 9.83 -1.91
N GLU A 68 10.10 10.80 -1.13
CA GLU A 68 11.54 10.98 -0.93
C GLU A 68 12.17 9.89 -0.08
N LYS A 69 11.52 9.49 1.02
CA LYS A 69 12.08 8.57 2.02
C LYS A 69 11.92 7.09 1.69
N THR A 70 11.11 6.73 0.70
CA THR A 70 10.80 5.32 0.42
C THR A 70 11.29 4.87 -0.95
N THR A 71 11.26 3.56 -1.18
CA THR A 71 11.57 2.99 -2.49
C THR A 71 10.44 3.17 -3.51
N LEU A 72 9.31 3.78 -3.12
CA LEU A 72 8.14 3.97 -3.98
C LEU A 72 8.43 4.86 -5.19
N LYS A 73 9.38 5.80 -5.08
CA LYS A 73 9.84 6.65 -6.20
C LYS A 73 10.47 5.86 -7.36
N TYR A 74 10.82 4.60 -7.14
CA TYR A 74 11.38 3.71 -8.16
C TYR A 74 10.37 2.70 -8.70
N LEU A 75 9.08 2.80 -8.35
CA LEU A 75 8.06 1.90 -8.86
C LEU A 75 7.89 2.05 -10.38
N LYS A 76 7.62 0.91 -11.02
CA LYS A 76 7.31 0.82 -12.44
C LYS A 76 6.09 -0.06 -12.63
N VAL A 77 5.34 0.18 -13.71
CA VAL A 77 4.23 -0.70 -14.10
C VAL A 77 4.76 -2.13 -14.28
N GLY A 78 4.00 -3.10 -13.79
CA GLY A 78 4.37 -4.52 -13.78
C GLY A 78 5.16 -4.96 -12.55
N ARG A 79 5.70 -4.04 -11.74
CA ARG A 79 6.40 -4.39 -10.49
C ARG A 79 5.44 -5.08 -9.52
N LYS A 80 5.93 -6.13 -8.87
CA LYS A 80 5.27 -6.79 -7.76
C LYS A 80 5.56 -6.05 -6.46
N VAL A 81 4.56 -5.95 -5.60
CA VAL A 81 4.65 -5.28 -4.29
C VAL A 81 3.99 -6.14 -3.22
N ASN A 82 4.53 -6.10 -2.02
CA ASN A 82 3.94 -6.74 -0.84
C ASN A 82 2.77 -5.90 -0.33
N LEU A 83 1.64 -6.54 -0.04
CA LEU A 83 0.43 -5.90 0.49
C LEU A 83 0.05 -6.49 1.84
N GLU A 84 -0.30 -5.62 2.78
CA GLU A 84 -0.79 -5.99 4.11
C GLU A 84 -1.83 -4.96 4.59
N ARG A 85 -3.00 -5.44 5.06
CA ARG A 85 -4.04 -4.57 5.62
C ARG A 85 -3.70 -4.16 7.05
N SER A 86 -4.22 -3.00 7.44
CA SER A 86 -4.11 -2.57 8.83
C SER A 86 -4.80 -3.56 9.78
N ILE A 87 -4.18 -3.82 10.92
CA ILE A 87 -4.74 -4.69 11.95
C ILE A 87 -5.92 -4.03 12.68
N THR A 88 -6.81 -4.85 13.23
CA THR A 88 -7.86 -4.45 14.17
C THR A 88 -7.53 -4.93 15.58
N LEU A 89 -8.32 -4.51 16.58
CA LEU A 89 -8.17 -4.99 17.97
C LEU A 89 -8.27 -6.52 18.12
N GLY A 90 -8.98 -7.19 17.21
CA GLY A 90 -9.15 -8.65 17.24
C GLY A 90 -8.12 -9.41 16.41
N THR A 91 -7.20 -8.73 15.73
CA THR A 91 -6.23 -9.38 14.84
C THR A 91 -5.16 -10.10 15.67
N LEU A 92 -4.95 -11.40 15.40
CA LEU A 92 -3.84 -12.15 15.98
C LEU A 92 -2.50 -11.61 15.45
N LEU A 93 -1.62 -11.23 16.36
CA LEU A 93 -0.28 -10.73 16.02
C LEU A 93 0.70 -11.90 15.88
N GLY A 94 0.80 -12.45 14.67
CA GLY A 94 1.81 -13.48 14.35
C GLY A 94 3.22 -12.92 14.14
N GLY A 95 3.34 -11.63 13.85
CA GLY A 95 4.61 -10.91 13.71
C GLY A 95 4.85 -9.95 14.88
N HIS A 96 5.08 -8.68 14.57
CA HIS A 96 5.27 -7.60 15.55
C HIS A 96 4.56 -6.34 15.07
N ILE A 97 4.40 -5.35 15.96
CA ILE A 97 3.73 -4.10 15.60
C ILE A 97 4.65 -3.31 14.67
N VAL A 98 4.16 -3.07 13.44
CA VAL A 98 4.80 -2.21 12.45
C VAL A 98 3.92 -0.97 12.25
N LEU A 99 4.54 0.22 12.34
CA LEU A 99 3.81 1.49 12.16
C LEU A 99 3.54 1.80 10.68
N GLY A 100 4.39 1.32 9.79
CA GLY A 100 4.38 1.65 8.37
C GLY A 100 4.89 3.06 8.07
N HIS A 101 5.60 3.68 9.03
CA HIS A 101 6.46 4.83 8.80
C HIS A 101 7.85 4.31 8.45
N VAL A 102 8.46 4.86 7.39
CA VAL A 102 9.82 4.52 6.98
C VAL A 102 10.72 5.69 7.38
N ASP A 103 11.77 5.40 8.15
CA ASP A 103 12.74 6.39 8.64
C ASP A 103 13.66 6.92 7.53
#